data_AF-A0A3M9ZR11-F1
#
_entry.id   AF-A0A3M9ZR11-F1
#
_cell.length_a   1.000
_cell.length_b   1.000
_cell.length_c   1.000
_cell.angle_alpha   90.00
_cell.angle_beta   90.00
_cell.angle_gamma   90.00
#
_symmetry.space_group_name_H-M   'P 1'
#
loop_
_entity.id
_entity.type
_entity.pdbx_description
1 polymer ?
#
loop_
_entity_poly.entity_id
_entity_poly.type
_entity_poly.pdbx_seq_one_letter_code
_entity_poly.pdbx_strand_id
1 'polypeptide(L)'
;MAYIMIEIAANKRKYIRSVLEKKIKFKKILPTKKGLSIYIAGNIISKTAREKYHRVLGDTNYKYKIIFVDEKTKKKNRKHYNIFFDIDSTITDSSRGNINSNVLHIFNKMKKQNTSIFFCTGRSKQMVKELIHSYNTSECGIAEAGGIVIGAEKPKYGNREEPDVLIKYLMDKDIKYEIDEKQQDRDTEHVIKSSSITEQKLNAAIKESRAKVECHKTKNTFHITAKGVNKGAAIDYLIGADNLNKNPDIDTFIAVGDSELDFSMFKQCNKSYLVAKPNTSIIKLARKAGLKIERLNPAPKAIKELYQLLYET
;
A
#
# COMPACT_ATOMS: atom_id res chain seq x y z
N MET A 1 -13.65 -25.91 15.89
CA MET A 1 -14.03 -25.18 17.11
C MET A 1 -13.80 -23.69 16.84
N ALA A 2 -14.74 -22.82 17.18
CA ALA A 2 -14.53 -21.38 17.01
C ALA A 2 -13.98 -20.78 18.32
N TYR A 3 -13.04 -19.85 18.20
CA TYR A 3 -12.50 -19.09 19.30
C TYR A 3 -12.82 -17.61 19.18
N ILE A 4 -13.05 -17.00 20.33
CA ILE A 4 -13.00 -15.54 20.45
C ILE A 4 -11.68 -15.21 21.11
N MET A 5 -10.88 -14.38 20.45
CA MET A 5 -9.69 -13.76 21.00
C MET A 5 -10.03 -12.34 21.45
N ILE A 6 -9.82 -12.04 22.73
CA ILE A 6 -10.00 -10.70 23.30
C ILE A 6 -8.63 -10.14 23.64
N GLU A 7 -8.24 -9.02 23.01
CA GLU A 7 -7.01 -8.30 23.35
C GLU A 7 -7.25 -7.22 24.42
N ILE A 8 -6.50 -7.27 25.52
CA ILE A 8 -6.63 -6.34 26.66
C ILE A 8 -5.24 -5.83 27.09
N ALA A 9 -5.10 -4.53 27.34
CA ALA A 9 -3.84 -3.89 27.73
C ALA A 9 -3.17 -4.51 28.97
N ALA A 10 -1.83 -4.53 28.97
CA ALA A 10 -0.98 -5.29 29.91
C ALA A 10 -1.16 -4.96 31.40
N ASN A 11 -1.55 -3.72 31.73
CA ASN A 11 -1.74 -3.26 33.11
C ASN A 11 -2.99 -3.84 33.80
N LYS A 12 -3.70 -4.80 33.19
CA LYS A 12 -5.05 -5.22 33.63
C LYS A 12 -5.22 -6.73 33.86
N ARG A 13 -4.12 -7.47 34.05
CA ARG A 13 -4.09 -8.91 34.40
C ARG A 13 -5.02 -9.29 35.56
N LYS A 14 -5.11 -8.44 36.59
CA LYS A 14 -5.86 -8.71 37.84
C LYS A 14 -7.38 -8.64 37.63
N TYR A 15 -7.86 -7.69 36.80
CA TYR A 15 -9.29 -7.50 36.49
C TYR A 15 -9.88 -8.69 35.71
N ILE A 16 -9.14 -9.18 34.71
CA ILE A 16 -9.55 -10.28 33.84
C ILE A 16 -9.86 -11.55 34.64
N ARG A 17 -9.00 -11.90 35.60
CA ARG A 17 -9.21 -13.06 36.47
C ARG A 17 -10.42 -12.87 37.40
N SER A 18 -10.61 -11.67 37.95
CA SER A 18 -11.67 -11.45 38.94
C SER A 18 -13.10 -11.35 38.38
N VAL A 19 -13.25 -10.79 37.16
CA VAL A 19 -14.57 -10.47 36.59
C VAL A 19 -14.94 -11.39 35.42
N LEU A 20 -13.99 -11.66 34.52
CA LEU A 20 -14.32 -12.39 33.30
C LEU A 20 -14.30 -13.91 33.51
N GLU A 21 -13.42 -14.48 34.35
CA GLU A 21 -13.45 -15.94 34.65
C GLU A 21 -14.77 -16.38 35.29
N LYS A 22 -15.43 -15.48 36.05
CA LYS A 22 -16.74 -15.75 36.68
C LYS A 22 -17.90 -15.73 35.68
N LYS A 23 -17.78 -14.94 34.60
CA LYS A 23 -18.87 -14.71 33.62
C LYS A 23 -18.68 -15.48 32.32
N ILE A 24 -17.44 -15.88 32.00
CA ILE A 24 -17.05 -16.51 30.73
C ILE A 24 -16.03 -17.62 31.01
N LYS A 25 -16.32 -18.85 30.59
CA LYS A 25 -15.34 -19.95 30.66
C LYS A 25 -14.27 -19.76 29.60
N PHE A 26 -13.02 -19.60 30.03
CA PHE A 26 -11.87 -19.50 29.14
C PHE A 26 -11.26 -20.86 28.85
N LYS A 27 -10.72 -21.02 27.64
CA LYS A 27 -9.88 -22.16 27.29
C LYS A 27 -8.40 -21.85 27.50
N LYS A 28 -7.98 -20.62 27.19
CA LYS A 28 -6.57 -20.22 27.28
C LYS A 28 -6.43 -18.71 27.45
N ILE A 29 -5.41 -18.28 28.19
CA ILE A 29 -4.98 -16.88 28.26
C ILE A 29 -3.51 -16.84 27.84
N LEU A 30 -3.16 -15.97 26.89
CA LEU A 30 -1.80 -15.80 26.38
C LEU A 30 -1.33 -14.35 26.58
N PRO A 31 -0.12 -14.12 27.10
CA PRO A 31 0.48 -12.78 27.09
C PRO A 31 0.89 -12.38 25.68
N THR A 32 0.73 -11.10 25.33
CA THR A 32 1.20 -10.49 24.08
C THR A 32 2.05 -9.26 24.37
N LYS A 33 2.81 -8.78 23.37
CA LYS A 33 3.65 -7.57 23.51
C LYS A 33 2.84 -6.32 23.94
N LYS A 34 1.55 -6.26 23.59
CA LYS A 34 0.66 -5.12 23.90
C LYS A 34 -0.31 -5.42 25.05
N GLY A 35 -0.34 -6.63 25.59
CA GLY A 35 -1.37 -7.02 26.54
C GLY A 35 -1.57 -8.51 26.77
N LEU A 36 -2.83 -8.93 26.72
CA LEU A 36 -3.28 -10.31 26.89
C LEU A 36 -4.28 -10.66 25.80
N SER A 37 -4.17 -11.86 25.26
CA SER A 37 -5.14 -12.49 24.38
C SER A 37 -5.87 -13.60 25.13
N ILE A 38 -7.19 -13.49 25.25
CA ILE A 38 -8.04 -14.49 25.92
C ILE A 38 -8.79 -15.30 24.88
N TYR A 39 -8.69 -16.63 24.93
CA TYR A 39 -9.36 -17.56 24.04
C TYR A 39 -10.58 -18.19 24.73
N ILE A 40 -11.76 -17.92 24.19
CA ILE A 40 -13.03 -18.51 24.62
C ILE A 40 -13.43 -19.59 23.61
N ALA A 41 -13.68 -20.82 24.05
CA ALA A 41 -14.08 -21.90 23.14
C ALA A 41 -15.60 -21.97 22.99
N GLY A 42 -16.08 -22.05 21.74
CA GLY A 42 -17.49 -22.29 21.44
C GLY A 42 -17.69 -23.04 20.13
N ASN A 43 -18.69 -23.93 20.09
CA ASN A 43 -19.14 -24.52 18.84
C ASN A 43 -20.14 -23.54 18.21
N ILE A 44 -19.67 -22.74 17.24
CA ILE A 44 -20.45 -21.79 16.45
C ILE A 44 -20.98 -20.62 17.30
N ILE A 45 -20.43 -19.43 17.06
CA ILE A 45 -20.84 -18.23 17.78
C ILE A 45 -22.02 -17.62 17.03
N SER A 46 -23.24 -17.96 17.47
CA SER A 46 -24.47 -17.32 17.01
C SER A 46 -24.41 -15.80 17.25
N LYS A 47 -25.21 -15.03 16.48
CA LYS A 47 -25.35 -13.57 16.66
C LYS A 47 -25.63 -13.19 18.12
N THR A 48 -26.47 -13.98 18.79
CA THR A 48 -26.83 -13.85 20.22
C THR A 48 -25.63 -13.99 21.15
N ALA A 49 -24.68 -14.88 20.85
CA ALA A 49 -23.45 -15.02 21.63
C ALA A 49 -22.55 -13.78 21.47
N ARG A 50 -22.49 -13.18 20.27
CA ARG A 50 -21.72 -11.94 20.02
C ARG A 50 -22.24 -10.79 20.87
N GLU A 51 -23.56 -10.57 20.87
CA GLU A 51 -24.22 -9.52 21.65
C GLU A 51 -23.99 -9.72 23.16
N LYS A 52 -24.02 -10.98 23.64
CA LYS A 52 -23.70 -11.30 25.04
C LYS A 52 -22.26 -10.90 25.40
N TYR A 53 -21.27 -11.21 24.56
CA TYR A 53 -19.87 -10.82 24.83
C TYR A 53 -19.67 -9.31 24.75
N HIS A 54 -20.29 -8.64 23.78
CA HIS A 54 -20.27 -7.18 23.70
C HIS A 54 -20.94 -6.52 24.91
N ARG A 55 -22.04 -7.07 25.46
CA ARG A 55 -22.66 -6.55 26.68
C ARG A 55 -21.74 -6.73 27.91
N VAL A 56 -21.18 -7.93 28.09
CA VAL A 56 -20.26 -8.22 29.22
C VAL A 56 -18.99 -7.38 29.17
N LEU A 57 -18.49 -7.04 27.98
CA LEU A 57 -17.30 -6.21 27.78
C LEU A 57 -17.63 -4.71 27.66
N GLY A 58 -18.83 -4.36 27.21
CA GLY A 58 -19.31 -2.99 27.00
C GLY A 58 -19.68 -2.26 28.28
N ASP A 59 -20.00 -2.99 29.36
CA ASP A 59 -20.06 -2.45 30.73
C ASP A 59 -18.68 -2.04 31.29
N THR A 60 -17.67 -1.90 30.43
CA THR A 60 -16.32 -1.53 30.81
C THR A 60 -15.84 -0.33 29.99
N ASN A 61 -15.23 0.67 30.67
CA ASN A 61 -14.61 1.84 30.03
C ASN A 61 -13.29 1.49 29.30
N TYR A 62 -13.19 0.32 28.66
CA TYR A 62 -11.93 -0.20 28.13
C TYR A 62 -11.98 -0.44 26.62
N LYS A 63 -10.84 -0.18 25.95
CA LYS A 63 -10.62 -0.56 24.56
C LYS A 63 -10.29 -2.06 24.50
N TYR A 64 -11.10 -2.82 23.78
CA TYR A 64 -10.88 -4.24 23.50
C TYR A 64 -11.12 -4.52 22.01
N LYS A 65 -10.44 -5.54 21.48
CA LYS A 65 -10.66 -6.06 20.12
C LYS A 65 -11.12 -7.52 20.23
N ILE A 66 -12.25 -7.84 19.60
CA ILE A 66 -12.79 -9.20 19.51
C ILE A 66 -12.41 -9.76 18.14
N ILE A 67 -11.65 -10.85 18.11
CA ILE A 67 -11.24 -11.53 16.88
C ILE A 67 -11.81 -12.95 16.89
N PHE A 68 -12.50 -13.32 15.82
CA PHE A 68 -13.11 -14.65 15.67
C PHE A 68 -12.18 -15.55 14.87
N VAL A 69 -11.88 -16.75 15.40
CA VAL A 69 -10.95 -17.71 14.78
C VAL A 69 -11.64 -19.07 14.66
N ASP A 70 -11.78 -19.62 13.45
CA ASP A 70 -12.30 -20.97 13.25
C ASP A 70 -11.16 -22.00 13.15
N GLU A 71 -11.11 -23.01 14.03
CA GLU A 71 -10.12 -24.09 13.94
C GLU A 71 -10.22 -24.93 12.68
N LYS A 72 -11.40 -25.02 12.03
CA LYS A 72 -11.51 -25.70 10.73
C LYS A 72 -10.73 -24.94 9.64
N THR A 73 -10.35 -23.70 9.91
CA THR A 73 -9.40 -22.92 9.11
C THR A 73 -7.98 -22.92 9.65
N LYS A 74 -7.53 -23.98 10.35
CA LYS A 74 -6.12 -24.41 10.24
C LYS A 74 -5.81 -24.91 8.82
N LYS A 75 -6.12 -24.11 7.78
CA LYS A 75 -5.29 -24.12 6.58
C LYS A 75 -3.89 -23.85 7.12
N LYS A 76 -2.89 -24.69 6.78
CA LYS A 76 -1.45 -24.37 6.99
C LYS A 76 -1.31 -22.85 6.87
N ASN A 77 -0.77 -22.15 7.88
CA ASN A 77 -0.55 -20.69 7.86
C ASN A 77 0.21 -20.32 6.59
N ARG A 78 -0.51 -20.20 5.48
CA ARG A 78 0.02 -19.93 4.16
C ARG A 78 0.14 -18.44 4.16
N LYS A 79 1.39 -18.00 4.20
CA LYS A 79 1.78 -16.61 4.09
C LYS A 79 0.94 -15.95 2.98
N HIS A 80 0.27 -14.86 3.33
CA HIS A 80 -0.52 -14.08 2.41
C HIS A 80 0.37 -12.95 1.89
N TYR A 81 0.56 -12.90 0.59
CA TYR A 81 1.38 -11.85 -0.02
C TYR A 81 0.47 -10.74 -0.55
N ASN A 82 0.79 -9.51 -0.21
CA ASN A 82 0.14 -8.32 -0.75
C ASN A 82 1.20 -7.57 -1.57
N ILE A 83 1.12 -7.65 -2.89
CA ILE A 83 2.18 -7.17 -3.77
C ILE A 83 1.73 -5.91 -4.51
N PHE A 84 2.45 -4.82 -4.28
CA PHE A 84 2.30 -3.54 -4.99
C PHE A 84 3.29 -3.49 -6.14
N PHE A 85 2.76 -3.36 -7.36
CA PHE A 85 3.56 -3.22 -8.56
C PHE A 85 3.42 -1.80 -9.10
N ASP A 86 4.56 -1.14 -9.31
CA ASP A 86 4.60 -0.12 -10.35
C ASP A 86 4.32 -0.75 -11.73
N ILE A 87 3.91 0.08 -12.69
CA ILE A 87 3.48 -0.38 -14.01
C ILE A 87 4.59 -0.18 -15.03
N ASP A 88 4.89 1.08 -15.32
CA ASP A 88 5.78 1.50 -16.40
C ASP A 88 7.23 1.06 -16.12
N SER A 89 7.85 0.39 -17.09
CA SER A 89 9.20 -0.22 -16.96
C SER A 89 9.34 -1.33 -15.91
N THR A 90 8.32 -1.56 -15.09
CA THR A 90 8.27 -2.64 -14.08
C THR A 90 7.60 -3.90 -14.63
N ILE A 91 6.39 -3.79 -15.18
CA ILE A 91 5.62 -4.92 -15.75
C ILE A 91 5.23 -4.72 -17.22
N THR A 92 5.57 -3.57 -17.80
CA THR A 92 5.32 -3.26 -19.21
C THR A 92 6.43 -3.75 -20.12
N ASP A 93 6.06 -4.10 -21.36
CA ASP A 93 7.03 -4.22 -22.44
C ASP A 93 7.56 -2.84 -22.81
N SER A 94 8.89 -2.73 -22.83
CA SER A 94 9.68 -1.49 -22.89
C SER A 94 9.44 -0.62 -24.13
N SER A 95 8.68 -1.09 -25.13
CA SER A 95 8.44 -0.38 -26.39
C SER A 95 7.08 0.34 -26.50
N ARG A 96 6.07 -0.04 -25.70
CA ARG A 96 4.69 0.48 -25.88
C ARG A 96 3.97 0.87 -24.59
N GLY A 97 4.54 0.61 -23.41
CA GLY A 97 3.86 0.86 -22.13
C GLY A 97 2.65 -0.06 -21.88
N ASN A 98 2.48 -1.10 -22.69
CA ASN A 98 1.49 -2.14 -22.44
C ASN A 98 2.08 -3.18 -21.48
N ILE A 99 1.27 -3.65 -20.54
CA ILE A 99 1.67 -4.73 -19.64
C ILE A 99 1.93 -6.00 -20.47
N ASN A 100 3.06 -6.66 -20.22
CA ASN A 100 3.43 -7.88 -20.97
C ASN A 100 2.34 -8.95 -20.82
N SER A 101 1.98 -9.62 -21.92
CA SER A 101 0.88 -10.60 -21.95
C SER A 101 1.06 -11.77 -20.97
N ASN A 102 2.30 -12.13 -20.64
CA ASN A 102 2.59 -13.20 -19.67
C ASN A 102 2.32 -12.79 -18.22
N VAL A 103 2.24 -11.49 -17.92
CA VAL A 103 1.99 -11.00 -16.55
C VAL A 103 0.65 -11.49 -16.04
N LEU A 104 -0.39 -11.49 -16.89
CA LEU A 104 -1.72 -11.98 -16.51
C LEU A 104 -1.69 -13.45 -16.06
N HIS A 105 -0.98 -14.29 -16.81
CA HIS A 105 -0.82 -15.71 -16.46
C HIS A 105 -0.15 -15.90 -15.10
N ILE A 106 0.92 -15.14 -14.84
CA ILE A 106 1.64 -15.21 -13.57
C ILE A 106 0.79 -14.66 -12.42
N PHE A 107 0.08 -13.55 -12.63
CA PHE A 107 -0.86 -13.00 -11.65
C PHE A 107 -1.95 -14.00 -11.28
N ASN A 108 -2.49 -14.73 -12.26
CA ASN A 108 -3.45 -15.79 -12.00
C ASN A 108 -2.86 -16.94 -11.17
N LYS A 109 -1.58 -17.30 -11.37
CA LYS A 109 -0.89 -18.27 -10.51
C LYS A 109 -0.68 -17.73 -9.09
N MET A 110 -0.23 -16.48 -8.94
CA MET A 110 -0.04 -15.83 -7.63
C MET A 110 -1.35 -15.79 -6.84
N LYS A 111 -2.46 -15.36 -7.46
CA LYS A 111 -3.78 -15.30 -6.81
C LYS A 111 -4.24 -16.67 -6.30
N LYS A 112 -4.00 -17.74 -7.05
CA LYS A 112 -4.28 -19.14 -6.61
C LYS A 112 -3.44 -19.55 -5.39
N GLN A 113 -2.32 -18.88 -5.15
CA GLN A 113 -1.43 -19.07 -4.00
C GLN A 113 -1.68 -18.06 -2.86
N ASN A 114 -2.89 -17.52 -2.74
CA ASN A 114 -3.25 -16.57 -1.68
C ASN A 114 -2.40 -15.29 -1.74
N THR A 115 -2.48 -14.61 -2.89
CA THR A 115 -1.78 -13.33 -3.13
C THR A 115 -2.74 -12.29 -3.64
N SER A 116 -2.73 -11.13 -2.98
CA SER A 116 -3.39 -9.92 -3.45
C SER A 116 -2.41 -9.08 -4.26
N ILE A 117 -2.87 -8.57 -5.40
CA ILE A 117 -2.05 -7.82 -6.35
C ILE A 117 -2.63 -6.42 -6.46
N PHE A 118 -1.81 -5.39 -6.34
CA PHE A 118 -2.21 -3.99 -6.39
C PHE A 118 -1.36 -3.25 -7.41
N PHE A 119 -2.01 -2.45 -8.25
CA PHE A 119 -1.29 -1.50 -9.10
C PHE A 119 -0.98 -0.22 -8.32
N CYS A 120 0.24 0.29 -8.45
CA CYS A 120 0.72 1.46 -7.73
C CYS A 120 1.58 2.35 -8.65
N THR A 121 0.94 3.28 -9.37
CA THR A 121 1.53 3.95 -10.53
C THR A 121 1.29 5.46 -10.55
N GLY A 122 2.09 6.16 -11.36
CA GLY A 122 1.87 7.55 -11.76
C GLY A 122 0.78 7.74 -12.83
N ARG A 123 0.15 6.68 -13.35
CA ARG A 123 -0.96 6.80 -14.32
C ARG A 123 -2.23 7.39 -13.71
N SER A 124 -3.13 7.89 -14.56
CA SER A 124 -4.40 8.46 -14.12
C SER A 124 -5.32 7.42 -13.49
N LYS A 125 -6.24 7.89 -12.66
CA LYS A 125 -7.26 7.06 -12.01
C LYS A 125 -8.03 6.17 -12.99
N GLN A 126 -8.44 6.71 -14.13
CA GLN A 126 -9.23 5.98 -15.13
C GLN A 126 -8.43 4.81 -15.71
N MET A 127 -7.17 5.05 -16.11
CA MET A 127 -6.29 4.01 -16.61
C MET A 127 -6.08 2.90 -15.58
N VAL A 128 -5.88 3.25 -14.31
CA VAL A 128 -5.67 2.24 -13.26
C VAL A 128 -6.92 1.40 -13.03
N LYS A 129 -8.13 1.99 -13.05
CA LYS A 129 -9.39 1.24 -12.96
C LYS A 129 -9.54 0.22 -14.09
N GLU A 130 -9.23 0.63 -15.32
CA GLU A 130 -9.27 -0.26 -16.49
C GLU A 130 -8.29 -1.42 -16.35
N LEU A 131 -7.09 -1.15 -15.83
CA LEU A 131 -6.08 -2.20 -15.59
C LEU A 131 -6.51 -3.15 -14.47
N ILE A 132 -7.07 -2.64 -13.37
CA ILE A 132 -7.61 -3.49 -12.29
C ILE A 132 -8.63 -4.48 -12.85
N HIS A 133 -9.56 -3.99 -13.66
CA HIS A 133 -10.57 -4.82 -14.31
C HIS A 133 -9.93 -5.82 -15.29
N SER A 134 -9.07 -5.34 -16.19
CA SER A 134 -8.47 -6.15 -17.27
C SER A 134 -7.57 -7.27 -16.75
N TYR A 135 -6.88 -7.05 -15.63
CA TYR A 135 -5.97 -8.04 -15.05
C TYR A 135 -6.59 -8.80 -13.87
N ASN A 136 -7.85 -8.50 -13.53
CA ASN A 136 -8.57 -9.09 -12.42
C ASN A 136 -7.71 -9.08 -11.14
N THR A 137 -7.12 -7.94 -10.81
CA THR A 137 -6.31 -7.74 -9.61
C THR A 137 -7.20 -7.37 -8.42
N SER A 138 -6.62 -6.95 -7.30
CA SER A 138 -7.43 -6.48 -6.17
C SER A 138 -8.29 -5.28 -6.60
N GLU A 139 -9.50 -5.15 -6.04
CA GLU A 139 -10.41 -4.03 -6.34
C GLU A 139 -9.82 -2.66 -5.97
N CYS A 140 -8.78 -2.66 -5.14
CA CYS A 140 -8.03 -1.47 -4.76
C CYS A 140 -6.77 -1.27 -5.61
N GLY A 141 -6.36 -0.01 -5.77
CA GLY A 141 -5.11 0.36 -6.43
C GLY A 141 -4.74 1.82 -6.16
N ILE A 142 -3.54 2.22 -6.57
CA ILE A 142 -2.99 3.54 -6.33
C ILE A 142 -2.65 4.18 -7.68
N ALA A 143 -3.20 5.37 -7.91
CA ALA A 143 -3.03 6.18 -9.10
C ALA A 143 -2.45 7.57 -8.74
N GLU A 144 -2.06 8.32 -9.77
CA GLU A 144 -1.52 9.70 -9.63
C GLU A 144 -0.39 9.78 -8.59
N ALA A 145 0.53 8.82 -8.68
CA ALA A 145 1.72 8.72 -7.83
C ALA A 145 1.43 8.64 -6.31
N GLY A 146 0.20 8.28 -5.93
CA GLY A 146 -0.24 8.25 -4.53
C GLY A 146 -1.38 9.21 -4.20
N GLY A 147 -1.76 10.10 -5.10
CA GLY A 147 -2.85 11.04 -4.86
C GLY A 147 -4.22 10.38 -4.80
N ILE A 148 -4.42 9.27 -5.53
CA ILE A 148 -5.70 8.56 -5.56
C ILE A 148 -5.51 7.10 -5.13
N VAL A 149 -6.33 6.66 -4.18
CA VAL A 149 -6.45 5.26 -3.74
C VAL A 149 -7.82 4.73 -4.16
N ILE A 150 -7.85 4.00 -5.26
CA ILE A 150 -9.05 3.34 -5.80
C ILE A 150 -9.49 2.26 -4.80
N GLY A 151 -10.81 2.15 -4.58
CA GLY A 151 -11.41 1.15 -3.70
C GLY A 151 -11.42 1.51 -2.21
N ALA A 152 -10.80 2.63 -1.81
CA ALA A 152 -10.89 3.14 -0.44
C ALA A 152 -12.16 3.97 -0.21
N GLU A 153 -12.68 3.98 1.03
CA GLU A 153 -13.83 4.78 1.44
C GLU A 153 -13.66 6.27 1.10
N LYS A 154 -12.47 6.84 1.37
CA LYS A 154 -12.08 8.15 0.86
C LYS A 154 -10.96 7.96 -0.16
N PRO A 155 -11.27 7.97 -1.46
CA PRO A 155 -10.32 7.60 -2.50
C PRO A 155 -9.33 8.70 -2.88
N LYS A 156 -9.62 9.96 -2.52
CA LYS A 156 -8.74 11.10 -2.80
C LYS A 156 -7.87 11.38 -1.56
N TYR A 157 -6.61 10.94 -1.61
CA TYR A 157 -5.62 11.14 -0.55
C TYR A 157 -4.85 12.46 -0.75
N GLY A 158 -4.52 12.79 -2.01
CA GLY A 158 -3.90 14.06 -2.40
C GLY A 158 -4.90 15.14 -2.81
N ASN A 159 -4.39 16.33 -3.12
CA ASN A 159 -5.16 17.44 -3.66
C ASN A 159 -4.28 18.29 -4.58
N ARG A 160 -4.93 19.16 -5.38
CA ARG A 160 -4.26 20.06 -6.32
C ARG A 160 -3.99 21.44 -5.74
N GLU A 161 -4.38 21.74 -4.50
CA GLU A 161 -4.31 23.10 -3.94
C GLU A 161 -2.88 23.64 -3.91
N GLU A 162 -1.93 22.88 -3.35
CA GLU A 162 -0.53 23.27 -3.30
C GLU A 162 0.15 23.23 -4.70
N PRO A 163 -0.10 22.22 -5.57
CA PRO A 163 0.29 22.29 -6.97
C PRO A 163 -0.22 23.53 -7.72
N ASP A 164 -1.46 23.96 -7.48
CA ASP A 164 -2.07 25.14 -8.11
C ASP A 164 -1.39 26.43 -7.67
N VAL A 165 -0.95 26.53 -6.41
CA VAL A 165 -0.13 27.66 -5.92
C VAL A 165 1.16 27.79 -6.74
N LEU A 166 1.84 26.68 -7.03
CA LEU A 166 3.05 26.71 -7.86
C LEU A 166 2.74 27.12 -9.30
N ILE A 167 1.69 26.56 -9.92
CA ILE A 167 1.32 26.91 -11.29
C ILE A 167 0.98 28.39 -11.40
N LYS A 168 0.20 28.92 -10.45
CA LYS A 168 -0.12 30.35 -10.39
C LYS A 168 1.16 31.19 -10.30
N TYR A 169 2.12 30.79 -9.47
CA TYR A 169 3.41 31.50 -9.38
C TYR A 169 4.16 31.51 -10.72
N LEU A 170 4.21 30.37 -11.41
CA LEU A 170 4.88 30.29 -12.73
C LEU A 170 4.20 31.23 -13.74
N MET A 171 2.86 31.32 -13.72
CA MET A 171 2.10 32.24 -14.56
C MET A 171 2.37 33.71 -14.19
N ASP A 172 2.26 34.06 -12.91
CA ASP A 172 2.43 35.44 -12.41
C ASP A 172 3.85 35.98 -12.68
N LYS A 173 4.84 35.09 -12.82
CA LYS A 173 6.24 35.43 -13.12
C LYS A 173 6.63 35.31 -14.59
N ASP A 174 5.67 34.99 -15.47
CA ASP A 174 5.92 34.72 -16.89
C ASP A 174 7.05 33.69 -17.11
N ILE A 175 7.14 32.70 -16.23
CA ILE A 175 8.09 31.61 -16.36
C ILE A 175 7.51 30.63 -17.37
N LYS A 176 8.22 30.38 -18.47
CA LYS A 176 7.77 29.42 -19.48
C LYS A 176 7.70 28.00 -18.91
N TYR A 177 6.54 27.37 -19.06
CA TYR A 177 6.27 25.95 -18.79
C TYR A 177 5.16 25.46 -19.73
N GLU A 178 5.05 24.15 -19.91
CA GLU A 178 4.01 23.52 -20.73
C GLU A 178 3.40 22.34 -19.98
N ILE A 179 2.08 22.34 -19.79
CA ILE A 179 1.34 21.21 -19.23
C ILE A 179 1.31 20.08 -20.26
N ASP A 180 1.49 18.84 -19.82
CA ASP A 180 1.26 17.69 -20.68
C ASP A 180 -0.24 17.44 -20.86
N GLU A 181 -0.81 18.00 -21.94
CA GLU A 181 -2.24 17.88 -22.29
C GLU A 181 -2.75 16.42 -22.32
N LYS A 182 -1.88 15.47 -22.70
CA LYS A 182 -2.23 14.04 -22.73
C LYS A 182 -2.48 13.47 -21.33
N GLN A 183 -2.07 14.19 -20.30
CA GLN A 183 -2.11 13.78 -18.90
C GLN A 183 -2.88 14.78 -18.03
N GLN A 184 -3.74 15.63 -18.62
CA GLN A 184 -4.45 16.68 -17.89
C GLN A 184 -5.60 16.19 -17.00
N ASP A 185 -6.15 15.01 -17.29
CA ASP A 185 -7.22 14.38 -16.49
C ASP A 185 -6.67 13.79 -15.18
N ARG A 186 -6.26 14.69 -14.28
CA ARG A 186 -5.65 14.40 -12.97
C ARG A 186 -6.25 15.25 -11.87
N ASP A 187 -6.64 14.59 -10.80
CA ASP A 187 -7.37 15.16 -9.67
C ASP A 187 -6.45 15.79 -8.60
N THR A 188 -5.18 15.38 -8.57
CA THR A 188 -4.27 15.61 -7.42
C THR A 188 -2.90 16.15 -7.76
N GLU A 189 -2.56 16.29 -9.04
CA GLU A 189 -1.23 16.73 -9.45
C GLU A 189 -1.26 17.56 -10.74
N HIS A 190 -0.17 18.27 -11.01
CA HIS A 190 0.13 18.83 -12.33
C HIS A 190 1.27 18.05 -12.99
N VAL A 191 1.16 17.85 -14.30
CA VAL A 191 2.21 17.21 -15.09
C VAL A 191 2.74 18.23 -16.11
N ILE A 192 4.00 18.62 -15.94
CA ILE A 192 4.69 19.58 -16.80
C ILE A 192 5.69 18.84 -17.69
N LYS A 193 5.78 19.19 -18.97
CA LYS A 193 6.79 18.61 -19.88
C LYS A 193 8.19 19.06 -19.45
N SER A 194 9.11 18.11 -19.27
CA SER A 194 10.48 18.41 -18.84
C SER A 194 11.30 19.18 -19.88
N SER A 195 10.83 19.22 -21.14
CA SER A 195 11.38 20.06 -22.21
C SER A 195 11.04 21.55 -22.07
N SER A 196 10.01 21.90 -21.29
CA SER A 196 9.51 23.28 -21.19
C SER A 196 10.15 24.08 -20.05
N ILE A 197 10.61 23.41 -19.00
CA ILE A 197 11.22 24.03 -17.81
C ILE A 197 12.33 23.13 -17.27
N THR A 198 13.42 23.73 -16.77
CA THR A 198 14.50 22.96 -16.14
C THR A 198 14.18 22.65 -14.69
N GLU A 199 14.73 21.55 -14.17
CA GLU A 199 14.59 21.16 -12.76
C GLU A 199 15.09 22.24 -11.79
N GLN A 200 16.18 22.93 -12.15
CA GLN A 200 16.71 24.04 -11.37
C GLN A 200 15.71 25.21 -11.28
N LYS A 201 15.08 25.58 -12.40
CA LYS A 201 14.07 26.65 -12.43
C LYS A 201 12.82 26.25 -11.65
N LEU A 202 12.37 25.01 -11.80
CA LEU A 202 11.21 24.50 -11.07
C LEU A 202 11.47 24.48 -9.56
N ASN A 203 12.65 24.04 -9.12
CA ASN A 203 13.04 24.06 -7.72
C ASN A 203 13.15 25.49 -7.14
N ALA A 204 13.66 26.44 -7.93
CA ALA A 204 13.67 27.86 -7.55
C ALA A 204 12.23 28.39 -7.38
N ALA A 205 11.35 28.11 -8.33
CA ALA A 205 9.95 28.49 -8.28
C ALA A 205 9.21 27.88 -7.07
N ILE A 206 9.45 26.61 -6.73
CA ILE A 206 8.92 25.97 -5.52
C ILE A 206 9.36 26.73 -4.27
N LYS A 207 10.66 27.06 -4.17
CA LYS A 207 11.20 27.79 -3.02
C LYS A 207 10.62 29.19 -2.89
N GLU A 208 10.50 29.92 -4.00
CA GLU A 208 10.05 31.32 -4.03
C GLU A 208 8.54 31.44 -3.81
N SER A 209 7.74 30.56 -4.44
CA SER A 209 6.29 30.49 -4.23
C SER A 209 5.90 30.03 -2.83
N ARG A 210 6.81 29.33 -2.14
CA ARG A 210 6.56 28.62 -0.86
C ARG A 210 5.47 27.55 -0.97
N ALA A 211 5.14 27.10 -2.19
CA ALA A 211 4.20 26.00 -2.41
C ALA A 211 4.72 24.73 -1.71
N LYS A 212 3.86 24.06 -0.95
CA LYS A 212 4.20 22.80 -0.28
C LYS A 212 3.99 21.64 -1.23
N VAL A 213 4.90 21.51 -2.19
CA VAL A 213 4.84 20.48 -3.22
C VAL A 213 6.09 19.61 -3.22
N GLU A 214 5.96 18.42 -3.78
CA GLU A 214 7.06 17.57 -4.20
C GLU A 214 7.06 17.48 -5.73
N CYS A 215 8.25 17.46 -6.31
CA CYS A 215 8.42 17.34 -7.75
C CYS A 215 9.15 16.04 -8.09
N HIS A 216 8.50 15.21 -8.89
CA HIS A 216 8.99 13.91 -9.30
C HIS A 216 9.31 13.93 -10.79
N LYS A 217 10.60 13.82 -11.12
CA LYS A 217 11.06 13.81 -12.51
C LYS A 217 10.96 12.40 -13.09
N THR A 218 10.27 12.27 -14.22
CA THR A 218 10.32 11.10 -15.09
C THR A 218 11.18 11.42 -16.34
N LYS A 219 11.18 10.53 -17.33
CA LYS A 219 11.92 10.74 -18.59
C LYS A 219 11.54 12.05 -19.29
N ASN A 220 10.24 12.34 -19.38
CA ASN A 220 9.70 13.43 -20.22
C ASN A 220 8.85 14.44 -19.44
N THR A 221 8.57 14.19 -18.16
CA THR A 221 7.66 15.03 -17.38
C THR A 221 8.15 15.26 -15.96
N PHE A 222 7.68 16.35 -15.36
CA PHE A 222 7.68 16.61 -13.94
C PHE A 222 6.26 16.41 -13.41
N HIS A 223 6.12 15.55 -12.42
CA HIS A 223 4.89 15.33 -11.67
C HIS A 223 4.95 16.16 -10.39
N ILE A 224 3.99 17.06 -10.21
CA ILE A 224 3.94 18.01 -9.10
C ILE A 224 2.78 17.63 -8.20
N THR A 225 3.09 17.06 -7.06
CA THR A 225 2.13 16.61 -6.06
C THR A 225 2.20 17.50 -4.82
N ALA A 226 1.13 17.54 -4.02
CA ALA A 226 1.22 18.13 -2.68
C ALA A 226 2.25 17.36 -1.83
N LYS A 227 2.99 18.08 -0.98
CA LYS A 227 4.04 17.49 -0.14
C LYS A 227 3.49 16.37 0.74
N GLY A 228 4.19 15.25 0.79
CA GLY A 228 3.74 14.03 1.50
C GLY A 228 2.77 13.14 0.70
N VAL A 229 2.29 13.58 -0.47
CA VAL A 229 1.52 12.73 -1.38
C VAL A 229 2.49 11.92 -2.24
N ASN A 230 2.62 10.63 -1.90
CA ASN A 230 3.45 9.68 -2.63
C ASN A 230 2.91 8.25 -2.50
N LYS A 231 3.46 7.33 -3.30
CA LYS A 231 3.08 5.91 -3.34
C LYS A 231 3.15 5.24 -1.97
N GLY A 232 4.20 5.49 -1.19
CA GLY A 232 4.35 4.93 0.16
C GLY A 232 3.24 5.36 1.11
N ALA A 233 2.95 6.67 1.16
CA ALA A 233 1.88 7.21 1.99
C ALA A 233 0.50 6.67 1.59
N ALA A 234 0.25 6.51 0.29
CA ALA A 234 -0.97 5.90 -0.24
C ALA A 234 -1.10 4.41 0.11
N ILE A 235 0.01 3.66 0.05
CA ILE A 235 0.06 2.27 0.51
C ILE A 235 -0.31 2.21 1.98
N ASP A 236 0.26 3.08 2.81
CA ASP A 236 -0.02 3.14 4.24
C ASP A 236 -1.48 3.48 4.54
N TYR A 237 -2.03 4.42 3.79
CA TYR A 237 -3.44 4.76 3.87
C TYR A 237 -4.34 3.57 3.51
N LEU A 238 -4.08 2.90 2.38
CA LEU A 238 -4.83 1.71 1.95
C LEU A 238 -4.76 0.59 3.00
N ILE A 239 -3.59 0.44 3.61
CA ILE A 239 -3.28 -0.53 4.65
C ILE A 239 -3.99 -0.24 5.98
N GLY A 240 -4.07 1.04 6.35
CA GLY A 240 -4.51 1.50 7.67
C GLY A 240 -5.99 1.84 7.75
N ALA A 241 -6.61 2.22 6.63
CA ALA A 241 -8.02 2.61 6.54
C ALA A 241 -9.00 1.42 6.52
N ASP A 242 -8.71 0.34 7.25
CA ASP A 242 -9.53 -0.87 7.36
C ASP A 242 -9.78 -1.69 6.07
N ASN A 243 -9.34 -1.23 4.88
CA ASN A 243 -9.64 -1.89 3.60
C ASN A 243 -8.95 -3.25 3.39
N LEU A 244 -7.78 -3.49 3.99
CA LEU A 244 -7.02 -4.73 3.82
C LEU A 244 -7.03 -5.67 5.03
N ASN A 245 -7.74 -5.32 6.11
CA ASN A 245 -7.91 -6.11 7.34
C ASN A 245 -6.67 -6.95 7.72
N LYS A 246 -5.56 -6.26 7.98
CA LYS A 246 -4.24 -6.86 8.15
C LYS A 246 -4.19 -7.90 9.27
N ASN A 247 -3.65 -9.06 8.96
CA ASN A 247 -3.15 -10.02 9.91
C ASN A 247 -1.61 -10.02 9.90
N PRO A 248 -0.95 -9.34 10.87
CA PRO A 248 0.51 -9.22 10.91
C PRO A 248 1.24 -10.55 11.06
N ASP A 249 0.55 -11.63 11.46
CA ASP A 249 1.15 -12.96 11.63
C ASP A 249 1.31 -13.70 10.29
N ILE A 250 0.56 -13.32 9.26
CA ILE A 250 0.56 -14.01 7.95
C ILE A 250 0.76 -13.10 6.76
N ASP A 251 0.46 -11.80 6.89
CA ASP A 251 0.58 -10.84 5.79
C ASP A 251 2.03 -10.42 5.57
N THR A 252 2.44 -10.40 4.31
CA THR A 252 3.70 -9.81 3.88
C THR A 252 3.42 -8.86 2.73
N PHE A 253 3.72 -7.59 2.95
CA PHE A 253 3.64 -6.53 1.96
C PHE A 253 4.93 -6.50 1.15
N ILE A 254 4.80 -6.55 -0.16
CA ILE A 254 5.91 -6.58 -1.10
C ILE A 254 5.75 -5.41 -2.06
N ALA A 255 6.81 -4.63 -2.23
CA ALA A 255 6.89 -3.58 -3.22
C ALA A 255 7.76 -4.01 -4.40
N VAL A 256 7.32 -3.69 -5.62
CA VAL A 256 8.06 -3.98 -6.85
C VAL A 256 8.01 -2.75 -7.75
N GLY A 257 9.18 -2.22 -8.11
CA GLY A 257 9.30 -1.01 -8.94
C GLY A 257 10.65 -0.95 -9.62
N ASP A 258 10.90 0.09 -10.41
CA ASP A 258 12.09 0.22 -11.26
C ASP A 258 12.94 1.46 -10.92
N SER A 259 12.38 2.43 -10.22
CA SER A 259 12.94 3.78 -10.13
C SER A 259 12.89 4.39 -8.73
N GLU A 260 13.54 5.55 -8.57
CA GLU A 260 13.54 6.29 -7.29
C GLU A 260 12.15 6.77 -6.87
N LEU A 261 11.20 6.89 -7.81
CA LEU A 261 9.82 7.24 -7.50
C LEU A 261 9.12 6.15 -6.66
N ASP A 262 9.61 4.92 -6.76
CA ASP A 262 9.13 3.78 -5.98
C ASP A 262 9.77 3.69 -4.60
N PHE A 263 10.74 4.56 -4.28
CA PHE A 263 11.45 4.51 -3.01
C PHE A 263 10.54 4.64 -1.80
N SER A 264 9.53 5.52 -1.88
CA SER A 264 8.52 5.66 -0.83
C SER A 264 7.74 4.37 -0.61
N MET A 265 7.36 3.69 -1.70
CA MET A 265 6.70 2.39 -1.67
C MET A 265 7.63 1.31 -1.08
N PHE A 266 8.92 1.29 -1.45
CA PHE A 266 9.88 0.33 -0.88
C PHE A 266 10.04 0.48 0.63
N LYS A 267 10.06 1.71 1.15
CA LYS A 267 10.12 1.95 2.60
C LYS A 267 8.90 1.43 3.35
N GLN A 268 7.75 1.33 2.68
CA GLN A 268 6.49 0.96 3.32
C GLN A 268 6.24 -0.55 3.41
N CYS A 269 6.88 -1.33 2.55
CA CYS A 269 6.66 -2.78 2.46
C CYS A 269 7.69 -3.59 3.26
N ASN A 270 7.31 -4.81 3.65
CA ASN A 270 8.21 -5.72 4.38
C ASN A 270 9.36 -6.23 3.51
N LYS A 271 9.09 -6.38 2.21
CA LYS A 271 10.07 -6.77 1.19
C LYS A 271 9.98 -5.82 0.01
N SER A 272 11.10 -5.62 -0.67
CA SER A 272 11.20 -4.72 -1.81
C SER A 272 12.07 -5.32 -2.90
N TYR A 273 11.58 -5.25 -4.13
CA TYR A 273 12.23 -5.78 -5.31
C TYR A 273 12.38 -4.70 -6.39
N LEU A 274 13.60 -4.54 -6.89
CA LEU A 274 13.94 -3.58 -7.93
C LEU A 274 14.08 -4.26 -9.29
N VAL A 275 13.28 -3.82 -10.25
CA VAL A 275 13.32 -4.22 -11.66
C VAL A 275 14.26 -3.26 -12.41
N ALA A 276 15.58 -3.43 -12.28
CA ALA A 276 16.52 -2.50 -12.93
C ALA A 276 17.86 -3.15 -13.30
N LYS A 277 18.56 -2.50 -14.24
CA LYS A 277 19.96 -2.79 -14.58
C LYS A 277 20.90 -2.41 -13.42
N PRO A 278 22.13 -2.95 -13.37
CA PRO A 278 23.13 -2.58 -12.35
C PRO A 278 23.42 -1.07 -12.34
N ASN A 279 23.68 -0.49 -11.16
CA ASN A 279 24.07 0.92 -10.91
C ASN A 279 22.97 1.99 -11.01
N THR A 280 21.80 1.73 -10.44
CA THR A 280 20.81 2.78 -10.19
C THR A 280 21.08 3.53 -8.89
N SER A 281 20.90 4.84 -8.92
CA SER A 281 21.06 5.76 -7.77
C SER A 281 20.15 5.37 -6.59
N ILE A 282 19.02 4.72 -6.87
CA ILE A 282 18.13 4.15 -5.86
C ILE A 282 18.82 3.17 -4.90
N ILE A 283 19.83 2.42 -5.34
CA ILE A 283 20.53 1.45 -4.48
C ILE A 283 21.40 2.19 -3.46
N LYS A 284 21.96 3.34 -3.84
CA LYS A 284 22.66 4.23 -2.92
C LYS A 284 21.68 4.84 -1.91
N LEU A 285 20.50 5.26 -2.36
CA LEU A 285 19.43 5.77 -1.48
C LEU A 285 18.96 4.69 -0.48
N ALA A 286 18.73 3.47 -0.95
CA ALA A 286 18.33 2.34 -0.12
C ALA A 286 19.37 2.00 0.94
N ARG A 287 20.65 1.94 0.56
CA ARG A 287 21.75 1.72 1.51
C ARG A 287 21.80 2.84 2.56
N LYS A 288 21.68 4.11 2.16
CA LYS A 288 21.66 5.26 3.10
C LYS A 288 20.47 5.20 4.07
N ALA A 289 19.34 4.67 3.64
CA ALA A 289 18.14 4.52 4.48
C ALA A 289 18.07 3.21 5.27
N GLY A 290 19.10 2.35 5.19
CA GLY A 290 19.08 1.03 5.83
C GLY A 290 18.05 0.06 5.23
N LEU A 291 17.58 0.32 4.01
CA LEU A 291 16.55 -0.44 3.33
C LEU A 291 17.18 -1.55 2.48
N LYS A 292 16.77 -2.80 2.71
CA LYS A 292 17.16 -3.94 1.86
C LYS A 292 16.23 -4.00 0.65
N ILE A 293 16.80 -3.84 -0.54
CA ILE A 293 16.09 -4.03 -1.81
C ILE A 293 16.78 -5.16 -2.56
N GLU A 294 16.03 -6.21 -2.88
CA GLU A 294 16.49 -7.33 -3.70
C GLU A 294 16.31 -6.98 -5.18
N ARG A 295 17.19 -7.48 -6.05
CA ARG A 295 17.10 -7.18 -7.48
C ARG A 295 16.39 -8.32 -8.20
N LEU A 296 15.61 -7.95 -9.21
CA LEU A 296 15.05 -8.87 -10.18
C LEU A 296 15.67 -8.59 -11.55
N ASN A 297 15.54 -9.53 -12.47
CA ASN A 297 15.79 -9.36 -13.88
C ASN A 297 14.94 -8.20 -14.42
N PRO A 298 15.41 -7.49 -15.47
CA PRO A 298 14.59 -6.50 -16.15
C PRO A 298 13.26 -7.05 -16.66
N ALA A 299 12.27 -6.17 -16.82
CA ALA A 299 11.02 -6.51 -17.50
C ALA A 299 11.30 -7.09 -18.91
N PRO A 300 10.55 -8.12 -19.34
CA PRO A 300 9.40 -8.72 -18.68
C PRO A 300 9.72 -9.91 -17.76
N LYS A 301 10.99 -10.28 -17.57
CA LYS A 301 11.38 -11.49 -16.81
C LYS A 301 11.19 -11.35 -15.30
N ALA A 302 11.19 -10.12 -14.79
CA ALA A 302 11.05 -9.79 -13.37
C ALA A 302 9.92 -10.54 -12.65
N ILE A 303 8.73 -10.56 -13.26
CA ILE A 303 7.52 -11.09 -12.63
C ILE A 303 7.54 -12.61 -12.54
N LYS A 304 8.16 -13.26 -13.53
CA LYS A 304 8.40 -14.70 -13.46
C LYS A 304 9.37 -15.02 -12.34
N GLU A 305 10.51 -14.33 -12.27
CA GLU A 305 11.50 -14.55 -11.22
C GLU A 305 10.93 -14.30 -9.82
N LEU A 306 10.16 -13.23 -9.63
CA LEU A 306 9.48 -12.96 -8.36
C LEU A 306 8.54 -14.11 -7.97
N TYR A 307 7.78 -14.66 -8.92
CA TYR A 307 6.96 -15.83 -8.65
C TYR A 307 7.81 -17.01 -8.15
N GLN A 308 8.92 -17.31 -8.81
CA GLN A 308 9.80 -18.42 -8.42
C GLN A 308 10.39 -18.21 -7.02
N LEU A 309 10.84 -16.99 -6.71
CA LEU A 309 11.38 -16.62 -5.40
C LEU A 309 10.35 -16.73 -4.25
N LEU A 310 9.06 -16.56 -4.54
CA LEU A 310 8.02 -16.59 -3.51
C LEU A 310 7.38 -17.97 -3.31
N TYR A 311 7.38 -18.84 -4.32
CA TYR A 311 6.60 -20.09 -4.31
C TYR A 311 7.36 -21.34 -4.74
N GLU A 312 8.53 -21.24 -5.36
CA GLU A 312 9.31 -22.39 -5.85
C GLU A 312 10.56 -22.70 -5.01
N THR A 313 10.73 -22.00 -3.88
CA THR A 313 11.81 -22.20 -2.89
C THR A 313 11.37 -22.99 -1.67
#